data_AF-A0A424PZF2-F1
#
_entry.id   AF-A0A424PZF2-F1
#
_cell.length_a   1.000
_cell.length_b   1.000
_cell.length_c   1.000
_cell.angle_alpha   90.00
_cell.angle_beta   90.00
_cell.angle_gamma   90.00
#
_symmetry.space_group_name_H-M   'P 1'
#
loop_
_entity.id
_entity.type
_entity.pdbx_description
1 polymer ?
#
loop_
_entity_poly.entity_id
_entity_poly.type
_entity_poly.pdbx_seq_one_letter_code
_entity_poly.pdbx_strand_id
1 'polypeptide(L)'
;MANKPVLIVGGICVVLAIASFGIAGSNWSEGVDDFENAEEVEAFIEGPDNSFTYTYTDDDGQGSGGWYVMMDGEYGDANGNDRTDACEDVTFTITDSSGNDVTGEAGHVICADSNEWRDEWADPVEDDGRIVFGYVCATIDSSEEVKYTCTIGEKYTITSDTQLYVFDKDSYDLQFIDGVLSFIQGGLLGSLGACCCGLGGILVLVGALTGGAPKPMVGYMPQQQTMQQ
;
A
#
# COMPACT_ATOMS: atom_id res chain seq x y z
N MET A 1 -12.31 7.27 4.46
CA MET A 1 -11.51 7.57 3.26
C MET A 1 -10.39 8.52 3.67
N ALA A 2 -9.25 7.96 4.08
CA ALA A 2 -8.05 8.74 4.32
C ALA A 2 -7.61 9.37 3.01
N ASN A 3 -7.18 10.63 3.05
CA ASN A 3 -6.71 11.31 1.85
C ASN A 3 -5.36 10.67 1.49
N LYS A 4 -5.34 9.76 0.50
CA LYS A 4 -4.16 9.00 0.06
C LYS A 4 -2.84 9.82 0.03
N PRO A 5 -2.79 11.08 -0.45
CA PRO A 5 -1.55 11.87 -0.41
C PRO A 5 -1.07 12.28 0.99
N VAL A 6 -1.97 12.39 1.98
CA VAL A 6 -1.60 12.77 3.36
C VAL A 6 -0.94 11.61 4.10
N LEU A 7 -1.31 10.37 3.78
CA LEU A 7 -0.76 9.18 4.40
C LEU A 7 0.64 8.86 3.86
N ILE A 8 0.84 9.02 2.54
CA ILE A 8 2.15 8.87 1.87
C ILE A 8 3.14 9.94 2.37
N VAL A 9 2.73 11.21 2.42
CA VAL A 9 3.58 12.29 2.96
C VAL A 9 3.86 12.10 4.45
N GLY A 10 2.88 11.60 5.20
CA GLY A 10 3.06 11.25 6.61
C GLY A 10 4.12 10.16 6.82
N GLY A 11 4.06 9.09 6.04
CA GLY A 11 5.04 8.00 6.08
C GLY A 11 6.46 8.45 5.75
N ILE A 12 6.64 9.22 4.67
CA ILE A 12 7.95 9.76 4.28
C ILE A 12 8.51 10.69 5.36
N CYS A 13 7.69 11.54 5.98
CA CYS A 13 8.13 12.39 7.08
C CYS A 13 8.54 11.61 8.34
N VAL A 14 7.91 10.47 8.61
CA VAL A 14 8.29 9.57 9.71
C VAL A 14 9.63 8.90 9.42
N VAL A 15 9.84 8.38 8.20
CA VAL A 15 11.12 7.78 7.79
C VAL A 15 12.27 8.80 7.84
N LEU A 16 12.04 10.03 7.34
CA LEU A 16 13.03 11.11 7.41
C LEU A 16 13.29 11.59 8.85
N ALA A 17 12.29 11.54 9.73
CA ALA A 17 12.48 11.80 11.15
C ALA A 17 13.33 10.70 11.80
N ILE A 18 13.06 9.43 11.53
CA ILE A 18 13.84 8.28 12.03
C ILE A 18 15.32 8.41 11.61
N ALA A 19 15.59 8.72 10.33
CA ALA A 19 16.94 8.92 9.82
C ALA A 19 17.70 10.10 10.45
N SER A 20 16.97 11.13 10.92
CA SER A 20 17.57 12.33 11.53
C SER A 20 17.75 12.24 13.04
N PHE A 21 17.05 11.32 13.72
CA PHE A 21 17.16 11.15 15.17
C PHE A 21 18.30 10.23 15.63
N GLY A 22 19.05 9.58 14.74
CA GLY A 22 20.10 8.56 15.03
C GLY A 22 21.25 8.95 15.97
N ILE A 23 21.15 10.07 16.69
CA ILE A 23 22.08 10.52 17.73
C ILE A 23 21.30 11.00 18.96
N ALA A 24 20.54 10.14 19.66
CA ALA A 24 20.35 10.23 21.12
C ALA A 24 19.37 9.17 21.67
N GLY A 25 19.87 8.25 22.50
CA GLY A 25 19.07 7.61 23.54
C GLY A 25 19.23 6.10 23.64
N SER A 26 19.52 5.60 24.84
CA SER A 26 19.70 4.17 25.15
C SER A 26 18.39 3.39 25.31
N ASN A 27 17.23 4.00 25.02
CA ASN A 27 15.90 3.34 25.00
C ASN A 27 15.41 3.10 23.57
N TRP A 28 16.34 3.12 22.62
CA TRP A 28 16.14 3.04 21.18
C TRP A 28 16.16 1.59 20.66
N SER A 29 16.76 0.66 21.41
CA SER A 29 17.06 -0.68 20.89
C SER A 29 15.81 -1.47 20.49
N GLU A 30 14.77 -1.55 21.32
CA GLU A 30 13.62 -2.44 21.00
C GLU A 30 12.82 -1.99 19.77
N GLY A 31 12.59 -0.68 19.60
CA GLY A 31 11.84 -0.15 18.46
C GLY A 31 12.62 -0.08 17.14
N VAL A 32 13.95 -0.04 17.21
CA VAL A 32 14.80 -0.17 16.02
C VAL A 32 15.19 -1.59 15.73
N ASP A 33 15.29 -2.46 16.73
CA ASP A 33 15.42 -3.90 16.49
C ASP A 33 14.20 -4.37 15.68
N ASP A 34 12.96 -4.00 16.01
CA ASP A 34 11.78 -4.40 15.21
C ASP A 34 11.74 -3.78 13.79
N PHE A 35 12.28 -2.57 13.60
CA PHE A 35 12.37 -1.95 12.28
C PHE A 35 13.55 -2.48 11.45
N GLU A 36 14.66 -2.84 12.09
CA GLU A 36 15.81 -3.53 11.49
C GLU A 36 15.51 -5.02 11.21
N ASN A 37 14.57 -5.62 11.94
CA ASN A 37 14.07 -6.97 11.73
C ASN A 37 12.81 -7.02 10.84
N ALA A 38 12.30 -5.88 10.36
CA ALA A 38 11.29 -5.88 9.31
C ALA A 38 11.90 -6.61 8.10
N GLU A 39 11.16 -7.55 7.54
CA GLU A 39 11.66 -8.29 6.40
C GLU A 39 11.78 -7.35 5.20
N GLU A 40 12.81 -7.57 4.39
CA GLU A 40 12.96 -6.85 3.12
C GLU A 40 11.74 -7.16 2.24
N VAL A 41 11.36 -6.23 1.36
CA VAL A 41 10.12 -6.35 0.57
C VAL A 41 10.11 -7.61 -0.29
N GLU A 42 11.30 -8.07 -0.70
CA GLU A 42 11.56 -9.31 -1.43
C GLU A 42 11.09 -10.57 -0.69
N ALA A 43 11.04 -10.56 0.64
CA ALA A 43 10.53 -11.67 1.44
C ALA A 43 9.02 -11.90 1.25
N PHE A 44 8.30 -10.85 0.84
CA PHE A 44 6.86 -10.88 0.55
C PHE A 44 6.57 -11.20 -0.92
N ILE A 45 7.59 -11.45 -1.73
CA ILE A 45 7.46 -11.80 -3.15
C ILE A 45 7.66 -13.31 -3.30
N GLU A 46 6.61 -14.03 -3.64
CA GLU A 46 6.66 -15.47 -3.91
C GLU A 46 6.78 -15.74 -5.41
N GLY A 47 7.62 -16.70 -5.80
CA GLY A 47 7.78 -17.15 -7.19
C GLY A 47 9.24 -17.40 -7.59
N PRO A 48 9.49 -17.76 -8.85
CA PRO A 48 8.51 -17.92 -9.92
C PRO A 48 7.72 -19.23 -9.83
N ASP A 49 6.41 -19.19 -10.09
CA ASP A 49 5.54 -20.37 -10.26
C ASP A 49 4.36 -20.05 -11.19
N ASN A 50 3.61 -21.05 -11.61
CA ASN A 50 2.41 -20.93 -12.45
C ASN A 50 1.11 -20.96 -11.65
N SER A 51 1.18 -21.24 -10.34
CA SER A 51 0.02 -21.40 -9.47
C SER A 51 0.34 -20.99 -8.04
N PHE A 52 -0.40 -20.00 -7.52
CA PHE A 52 -0.29 -19.56 -6.14
C PHE A 52 -1.64 -19.68 -5.44
N THR A 53 -1.66 -19.98 -4.15
CA THR A 53 -2.92 -20.08 -3.39
C THR A 53 -2.81 -19.38 -2.06
N TYR A 54 -3.65 -18.37 -1.89
CA TYR A 54 -3.69 -17.55 -0.69
C TYR A 54 -5.05 -17.65 -0.02
N THR A 55 -5.08 -17.42 1.29
CA THR A 55 -6.33 -17.27 2.04
C THR A 55 -6.54 -15.79 2.29
N TYR A 56 -7.69 -15.26 1.87
CA TYR A 56 -7.98 -13.85 2.06
C TYR A 56 -8.27 -13.56 3.54
N THR A 57 -7.47 -12.68 4.14
CA THR A 57 -7.61 -12.20 5.52
C THR A 57 -7.85 -10.69 5.51
N ASP A 58 -8.43 -10.19 6.60
CA ASP A 58 -8.69 -8.76 6.83
C ASP A 58 -8.61 -8.58 8.35
N ASP A 59 -7.38 -8.61 8.87
CA ASP A 59 -7.12 -8.73 10.30
C ASP A 59 -7.42 -7.43 11.05
N ASP A 60 -7.33 -6.28 10.38
CA ASP A 60 -7.61 -4.96 10.94
C ASP A 60 -9.02 -4.43 10.61
N GLY A 61 -9.74 -5.12 9.71
CA GLY A 61 -11.10 -4.76 9.28
C GLY A 61 -11.15 -3.53 8.36
N GLN A 62 -10.01 -3.09 7.82
CA GLN A 62 -9.92 -1.95 6.91
C GLN A 62 -9.92 -2.36 5.44
N GLY A 63 -9.98 -3.66 5.14
CA GLY A 63 -9.74 -4.22 3.83
C GLY A 63 -8.30 -4.67 3.68
N SER A 64 -7.92 -5.05 2.47
CA SER A 64 -6.62 -5.63 2.18
C SER A 64 -5.89 -4.86 1.09
N GLY A 65 -4.57 -4.76 1.25
CA GLY A 65 -3.65 -4.34 0.18
C GLY A 65 -3.64 -5.32 -0.99
N GLY A 66 -4.10 -6.55 -0.77
CA GLY A 66 -4.23 -7.60 -1.76
C GLY A 66 -2.89 -8.18 -2.20
N TRP A 67 -2.95 -8.92 -3.31
CA TRP A 67 -1.82 -9.58 -3.94
C TRP A 67 -1.56 -8.98 -5.31
N TYR A 68 -0.32 -8.55 -5.53
CA TYR A 68 0.11 -7.93 -6.77
C TYR A 68 0.74 -9.00 -7.63
N VAL A 69 0.18 -9.21 -8.81
CA VAL A 69 0.62 -10.23 -9.75
C VAL A 69 1.67 -9.62 -10.65
N MET A 70 2.84 -10.26 -10.68
CA MET A 70 4.01 -9.81 -11.40
C MET A 70 4.53 -10.87 -12.37
N MET A 71 5.31 -10.44 -13.35
CA MET A 71 5.99 -11.31 -14.32
C MET A 71 7.32 -10.69 -14.73
N ASP A 72 8.24 -11.49 -15.26
CA ASP A 72 9.45 -10.94 -15.88
C ASP A 72 9.06 -10.07 -17.09
N GLY A 73 9.60 -8.86 -17.17
CA GLY A 73 9.24 -7.89 -18.19
C GLY A 73 9.89 -6.53 -17.99
N GLU A 74 9.59 -5.61 -18.91
CA GLU A 74 10.00 -4.21 -18.80
C GLU A 74 8.76 -3.33 -19.00
N TYR A 75 8.63 -2.27 -18.21
CA TYR A 75 7.60 -1.27 -18.41
C TYR A 75 7.84 -0.49 -19.70
N GLY A 76 6.77 -0.24 -20.45
CA GLY A 76 6.83 0.60 -21.63
C GLY A 76 5.62 0.44 -22.54
N ASP A 77 5.13 1.58 -23.02
CA ASP A 77 4.10 1.70 -24.04
C ASP A 77 4.70 2.27 -25.34
N ALA A 78 5.24 1.41 -26.19
CA ALA A 78 5.79 1.83 -27.48
C ALA A 78 4.69 2.16 -28.50
N ASN A 79 3.48 1.64 -28.31
CA ASN A 79 2.39 1.75 -29.26
C ASN A 79 1.42 2.92 -28.96
N GLY A 80 1.54 3.53 -27.78
CA GLY A 80 0.83 4.72 -27.33
C GLY A 80 -0.62 4.47 -26.94
N ASN A 81 -0.96 3.28 -26.43
CA ASN A 81 -2.31 2.91 -26.01
C ASN A 81 -2.55 2.98 -24.49
N ASP A 82 -1.62 3.60 -23.76
CA ASP A 82 -1.60 3.73 -22.31
C ASP A 82 -1.53 2.37 -21.57
N ARG A 83 -0.97 1.34 -22.22
CA ARG A 83 -0.74 0.03 -21.63
C ARG A 83 0.70 -0.44 -21.80
N THR A 84 1.20 -1.17 -20.81
CA THR A 84 2.52 -1.80 -20.90
C THR A 84 2.48 -2.93 -21.94
N ASP A 85 3.27 -2.79 -23.02
CA ASP A 85 3.33 -3.72 -24.15
C ASP A 85 3.60 -5.16 -23.70
N ALA A 86 4.47 -5.33 -22.69
CA ALA A 86 4.94 -6.63 -22.22
C ALA A 86 3.83 -7.51 -21.61
N CYS A 87 2.72 -6.92 -21.15
CA CYS A 87 1.64 -7.66 -20.50
C CYS A 87 0.31 -7.65 -21.29
N GLU A 88 0.26 -7.07 -22.49
CA GLU A 88 -0.96 -7.03 -23.30
C GLU A 88 -1.51 -8.43 -23.66
N ASP A 89 -0.62 -9.39 -23.91
CA ASP A 89 -0.97 -10.76 -24.29
C ASP A 89 -0.97 -11.73 -23.09
N VAL A 90 -0.82 -11.22 -21.88
CA VAL A 90 -0.73 -12.04 -20.66
C VAL A 90 -2.02 -11.98 -19.87
N THR A 91 -2.46 -13.13 -19.38
CA THR A 91 -3.62 -13.25 -18.50
C THR A 91 -3.33 -14.22 -17.36
N PHE A 92 -4.07 -14.07 -16.28
CA PHE A 92 -4.18 -15.08 -15.23
C PHE A 92 -5.65 -15.36 -14.93
N THR A 93 -5.91 -16.50 -14.31
CA THR A 93 -7.22 -16.93 -13.85
C THR A 93 -7.21 -17.08 -12.35
N ILE A 94 -8.27 -16.61 -11.70
CA ILE A 94 -8.47 -16.73 -10.26
C ILE A 94 -9.62 -17.68 -10.02
N THR A 95 -9.39 -18.72 -9.21
CA THR A 95 -10.45 -19.63 -8.78
C THR A 95 -10.66 -19.61 -7.28
N ASP A 96 -11.92 -19.66 -6.84
CA ASP A 96 -12.28 -19.84 -5.43
C ASP A 96 -12.07 -21.29 -4.94
N SER A 97 -12.31 -21.57 -3.65
CA SER A 97 -12.17 -22.94 -3.11
C SER A 97 -13.18 -23.95 -3.67
N SER A 98 -14.24 -23.47 -4.31
CA SER A 98 -15.24 -24.28 -5.01
C SER A 98 -14.85 -24.56 -6.47
N GLY A 99 -13.76 -23.96 -6.96
CA GLY A 99 -13.27 -24.08 -8.33
C GLY A 99 -14.01 -23.20 -9.34
N ASN A 100 -14.74 -22.18 -8.89
CA ASN A 100 -15.38 -21.21 -9.78
C ASN A 100 -14.36 -20.16 -10.21
N ASP A 101 -14.37 -19.79 -11.49
CA ASP A 101 -13.61 -18.65 -12.00
C ASP A 101 -14.23 -17.34 -11.47
N VAL A 102 -13.45 -16.63 -10.68
CA VAL A 102 -13.80 -15.37 -10.04
C VAL A 102 -12.88 -14.25 -10.48
N THR A 103 -12.16 -14.41 -11.61
CA THR A 103 -11.18 -13.43 -12.10
C THR A 103 -11.77 -12.03 -12.09
N GLY A 104 -12.81 -11.73 -12.88
CA GLY A 104 -13.38 -10.37 -12.95
C GLY A 104 -14.06 -9.83 -11.67
N GLU A 105 -14.18 -10.61 -10.60
CA GLU A 105 -14.72 -10.16 -9.31
C GLU A 105 -13.61 -9.98 -8.28
N ALA A 106 -12.68 -10.93 -8.20
CA ALA A 106 -11.62 -10.97 -7.22
C ALA A 106 -10.34 -10.28 -7.69
N GLY A 107 -10.12 -10.09 -9.00
CA GLY A 107 -8.91 -9.46 -9.50
C GLY A 107 -8.97 -9.00 -10.96
N HIS A 108 -8.00 -8.21 -11.39
CA HIS A 108 -8.02 -7.64 -12.73
C HIS A 108 -6.63 -7.59 -13.32
N VAL A 109 -6.53 -7.89 -14.61
CA VAL A 109 -5.36 -7.58 -15.44
C VAL A 109 -5.50 -6.13 -15.88
N ILE A 110 -4.61 -5.26 -15.42
CA ILE A 110 -4.70 -3.82 -15.63
C ILE A 110 -3.73 -3.38 -16.73
N CYS A 111 -2.43 -3.69 -16.57
CA CYS A 111 -1.39 -3.32 -17.52
C CYS A 111 -1.30 -1.81 -17.81
N ALA A 112 -1.49 -0.96 -16.80
CA ALA A 112 -1.58 0.48 -17.01
C ALA A 112 -0.20 1.14 -17.17
N ASP A 113 -0.05 1.93 -18.22
CA ASP A 113 1.08 2.83 -18.47
C ASP A 113 0.57 4.21 -18.90
N SER A 114 -0.30 4.82 -18.09
CA SER A 114 -0.92 6.11 -18.38
C SER A 114 -0.34 7.23 -17.52
N ASN A 115 -0.59 8.49 -17.88
CA ASN A 115 -0.20 9.63 -17.04
C ASN A 115 -1.02 9.74 -15.72
N GLU A 116 -2.16 9.07 -15.63
CA GLU A 116 -3.02 9.08 -14.44
C GLU A 116 -2.62 7.98 -13.46
N TRP A 117 -2.21 6.83 -13.99
CA TRP A 117 -1.74 5.66 -13.23
C TRP A 117 -0.78 4.83 -14.08
N ARG A 118 0.34 4.41 -13.47
CA ARG A 118 1.33 3.49 -14.03
C ARG A 118 1.55 2.36 -13.04
N ASP A 119 1.49 1.12 -13.48
CA ASP A 119 1.70 -0.03 -12.61
C ASP A 119 3.12 -0.04 -12.01
N GLU A 120 4.09 0.59 -12.70
CA GLU A 120 5.46 0.87 -12.20
C GLU A 120 5.47 1.64 -10.86
N TRP A 121 4.47 2.47 -10.56
CA TRP A 121 4.39 3.19 -9.28
C TRP A 121 3.92 2.32 -8.11
N ALA A 122 3.31 1.18 -8.42
CA ALA A 122 2.88 0.17 -7.47
C ALA A 122 3.91 -0.96 -7.32
N ASP A 123 4.99 -0.92 -8.10
CA ASP A 123 6.07 -1.89 -8.03
C ASP A 123 6.83 -1.78 -6.70
N PRO A 124 6.94 -2.86 -5.92
CA PRO A 124 7.70 -2.85 -4.68
C PRO A 124 9.21 -2.70 -4.90
N VAL A 125 9.76 -3.12 -6.05
CA VAL A 125 11.20 -3.17 -6.30
C VAL A 125 11.52 -2.60 -7.68
N GLU A 126 12.03 -1.38 -7.71
CA GLU A 126 12.47 -0.74 -8.95
C GLU A 126 13.65 -1.50 -9.60
N ASP A 127 13.66 -1.58 -10.93
CA ASP A 127 14.73 -2.14 -11.75
C ASP A 127 15.08 -3.64 -11.50
N ASP A 128 14.16 -4.44 -10.95
CA ASP A 128 14.38 -5.88 -10.72
C ASP A 128 14.12 -6.77 -11.95
N GLY A 129 13.69 -6.17 -13.06
CA GLY A 129 13.35 -6.86 -14.31
C GLY A 129 11.97 -7.52 -14.29
N ARG A 130 11.11 -7.13 -13.35
CA ARG A 130 9.72 -7.57 -13.25
C ARG A 130 8.78 -6.39 -13.45
N ILE A 131 7.54 -6.73 -13.80
CA ILE A 131 6.45 -5.78 -13.90
C ILE A 131 5.25 -6.28 -13.12
N VAL A 132 4.58 -5.38 -12.41
CA VAL A 132 3.23 -5.57 -11.89
C VAL A 132 2.26 -5.36 -13.05
N PHE A 133 1.30 -6.26 -13.21
CA PHE A 133 0.33 -6.17 -14.31
C PHE A 133 -1.10 -6.50 -13.90
N GLY A 134 -1.31 -6.94 -12.66
CA GLY A 134 -2.64 -7.16 -12.13
C GLY A 134 -2.68 -7.24 -10.62
N TYR A 135 -3.90 -7.15 -10.11
CA TYR A 135 -4.18 -7.06 -8.68
C TYR A 135 -5.26 -8.05 -8.31
N VAL A 136 -5.11 -8.72 -7.18
CA VAL A 136 -6.07 -9.68 -6.65
C VAL A 136 -6.41 -9.32 -5.22
N CYS A 137 -7.69 -9.25 -4.90
CA CYS A 137 -8.22 -8.93 -3.59
C CYS A 137 -7.69 -7.62 -2.98
N ALA A 138 -7.26 -6.66 -3.80
CA ALA A 138 -6.83 -5.32 -3.39
C ALA A 138 -8.06 -4.45 -3.04
N THR A 139 -8.80 -4.85 -2.01
CA THR A 139 -10.10 -4.26 -1.68
C THR A 139 -10.00 -2.78 -1.29
N ILE A 140 -8.87 -2.35 -0.74
CA ILE A 140 -8.59 -0.94 -0.43
C ILE A 140 -8.44 -0.07 -1.69
N ASP A 141 -8.02 -0.67 -2.81
CA ASP A 141 -7.85 0.00 -4.09
C ASP A 141 -9.06 -0.14 -5.03
N SER A 142 -10.18 -0.64 -4.49
CA SER A 142 -11.46 -0.60 -5.22
C SER A 142 -11.88 0.85 -5.51
N SER A 143 -12.18 1.12 -6.77
CA SER A 143 -12.73 2.37 -7.28
C SER A 143 -14.15 2.15 -7.85
N GLU A 144 -14.75 3.19 -8.44
CA GLU A 144 -16.02 3.04 -9.17
C GLU A 144 -15.84 2.25 -10.48
N GLU A 145 -14.62 2.19 -11.01
CA GLU A 145 -14.29 1.55 -12.28
C GLU A 145 -13.83 0.11 -12.11
N VAL A 146 -13.04 -0.15 -11.06
CA VAL A 146 -12.48 -1.47 -10.76
C VAL A 146 -12.80 -1.82 -9.32
N LYS A 147 -13.51 -2.92 -9.11
CA LYS A 147 -13.90 -3.37 -7.78
C LYS A 147 -13.35 -4.77 -7.52
N TYR A 148 -12.79 -4.96 -6.34
CA TYR A 148 -12.31 -6.24 -5.85
C TYR A 148 -13.25 -6.73 -4.76
N THR A 149 -13.80 -7.93 -4.92
CA THR A 149 -14.67 -8.57 -3.94
C THR A 149 -14.11 -9.92 -3.54
N CYS A 150 -13.58 -9.99 -2.32
CA CYS A 150 -13.08 -11.22 -1.74
C CYS A 150 -13.73 -11.47 -0.38
N THR A 151 -14.05 -12.74 -0.14
CA THR A 151 -14.66 -13.23 1.11
C THR A 151 -13.58 -13.60 2.12
N ILE A 152 -13.68 -13.09 3.34
CA ILE A 152 -12.74 -13.39 4.44
C ILE A 152 -12.75 -14.90 4.75
N GLY A 153 -11.57 -15.50 4.82
CA GLY A 153 -11.35 -16.92 5.06
C GLY A 153 -11.50 -17.82 3.82
N GLU A 154 -11.87 -17.24 2.67
CA GLU A 154 -11.91 -17.93 1.39
C GLU A 154 -10.51 -18.10 0.81
N LYS A 155 -10.30 -19.16 0.02
CA LYS A 155 -9.04 -19.40 -0.67
C LYS A 155 -9.16 -19.02 -2.14
N TYR A 156 -8.20 -18.26 -2.62
CA TYR A 156 -8.09 -17.88 -4.02
C TYR A 156 -6.82 -18.48 -4.60
N THR A 157 -6.97 -19.16 -5.72
CA THR A 157 -5.87 -19.74 -6.48
C THR A 157 -5.67 -18.95 -7.76
N ILE A 158 -4.50 -18.34 -7.90
CA ILE A 158 -4.08 -17.55 -9.06
C ILE A 158 -3.27 -18.48 -9.97
N THR A 159 -3.67 -18.59 -11.24
CA THR A 159 -3.01 -19.47 -12.22
C THR A 159 -2.73 -18.76 -13.53
N SER A 160 -1.63 -19.07 -14.18
CA SER A 160 -1.31 -18.59 -15.52
C SER A 160 -0.47 -19.59 -16.30
N ASP A 161 -0.53 -19.48 -17.63
CA ASP A 161 0.37 -20.19 -18.53
C ASP A 161 1.81 -19.61 -18.49
N THR A 162 1.96 -18.36 -18.03
CA THR A 162 3.25 -17.69 -17.83
C THR A 162 3.70 -17.86 -16.37
N GLN A 163 5.02 -17.89 -16.14
CA GLN A 163 5.56 -17.86 -14.77
C GLN A 163 5.25 -16.51 -14.15
N LEU A 164 4.67 -16.53 -12.97
CA LEU A 164 4.29 -15.36 -12.20
C LEU A 164 5.11 -15.27 -10.92
N TYR A 165 5.16 -14.06 -10.39
CA TYR A 165 5.49 -13.79 -9.01
C TYR A 165 4.28 -13.11 -8.37
N VAL A 166 4.11 -13.28 -7.08
CA VAL A 166 3.03 -12.64 -6.33
C VAL A 166 3.62 -11.90 -5.14
N PHE A 167 3.41 -10.60 -5.09
CA PHE A 167 3.75 -9.77 -3.95
C PHE A 167 2.56 -9.66 -3.00
N ASP A 168 2.72 -10.14 -1.76
CA ASP A 168 1.74 -10.02 -0.68
C ASP A 168 1.84 -8.64 -0.02
N LYS A 169 1.21 -7.66 -0.67
CA LYS A 169 1.21 -6.28 -0.21
C LYS A 169 0.52 -6.12 1.15
N ASP A 170 -0.53 -6.91 1.40
CA ASP A 170 -1.28 -6.83 2.65
C ASP A 170 -0.40 -7.17 3.86
N SER A 171 0.32 -8.28 3.78
CA SER A 171 1.25 -8.73 4.82
C SER A 171 2.40 -7.74 5.00
N TYR A 172 2.92 -7.19 3.89
CA TYR A 172 3.95 -6.15 3.92
C TYR A 172 3.47 -4.87 4.61
N ASP A 173 2.29 -4.36 4.25
CA ASP A 173 1.71 -3.15 4.84
C ASP A 173 1.49 -3.33 6.35
N LEU A 174 0.99 -4.49 6.77
CA LEU A 174 0.77 -4.82 8.18
C LEU A 174 2.09 -4.87 8.95
N GLN A 175 3.13 -5.51 8.41
CA GLN A 175 4.45 -5.53 9.06
C GLN A 175 5.05 -4.12 9.15
N PHE A 176 4.92 -3.31 8.09
CA PHE A 176 5.39 -1.93 8.10
C PHE A 176 4.68 -1.09 9.17
N ILE A 177 3.36 -1.21 9.27
CA ILE A 177 2.57 -0.50 10.29
C ILE A 177 2.95 -0.97 11.70
N ASP A 178 3.10 -2.28 11.92
CA ASP A 178 3.48 -2.83 13.22
C ASP A 178 4.90 -2.38 13.64
N GLY A 179 5.85 -2.39 12.72
CA GLY A 179 7.21 -1.85 12.94
C GLY A 179 7.20 -0.36 13.30
N VAL A 180 6.38 0.45 12.63
CA VAL A 180 6.21 1.88 12.96
C VAL A 180 5.54 2.06 14.33
N LEU A 181 4.52 1.26 14.65
CA LEU A 181 3.83 1.34 15.95
C LEU A 181 4.72 0.88 17.10
N SER A 182 5.50 -0.19 16.92
CA SER A 182 6.50 -0.66 17.89
C SER A 182 7.57 0.41 18.12
N PHE A 183 8.06 1.06 17.06
CA PHE A 183 8.97 2.19 17.16
C PHE A 183 8.35 3.37 17.94
N ILE A 184 7.09 3.73 17.66
CA ILE A 184 6.39 4.80 18.39
C ILE A 184 6.21 4.41 19.87
N GLN A 185 5.83 3.18 20.19
CA GLN A 185 5.58 2.72 21.55
C GLN A 185 6.88 2.59 22.37
N GLY A 186 7.94 2.04 21.78
CA GLY A 186 9.27 1.99 22.36
C GLY A 186 9.91 3.38 22.50
N GLY A 187 9.71 4.25 21.49
CA GLY A 187 10.20 5.62 21.46
C GLY A 187 9.48 6.55 22.44
N LEU A 188 8.16 6.43 22.64
CA LEU A 188 7.40 7.32 23.54
C LEU A 188 7.77 7.14 25.02
N LEU A 189 8.12 5.92 25.44
CA LEU A 189 8.61 5.68 26.80
C LEU A 189 10.07 6.16 26.98
N GLY A 190 10.84 6.27 25.89
CA GLY A 190 12.16 6.89 25.85
C GLY A 190 12.16 8.42 25.76
N SER A 191 11.12 9.03 25.18
CA SER A 191 11.12 10.45 24.78
C SER A 191 10.19 11.37 25.56
N LEU A 192 9.72 10.99 26.76
CA LEU A 192 9.17 11.97 27.72
C LEU A 192 10.23 13.00 28.18
N GLY A 193 11.50 12.83 27.78
CA GLY A 193 12.62 13.72 28.11
C GLY A 193 13.22 14.55 26.95
N ALA A 194 12.74 14.45 25.71
CA ALA A 194 13.38 15.15 24.57
C ALA A 194 12.36 15.79 23.61
N CYS A 195 11.67 16.80 24.12
CA CYS A 195 11.53 18.12 23.51
C CYS A 195 11.44 18.20 21.96
N CYS A 196 10.29 18.71 21.47
CA CYS A 196 10.21 19.68 20.37
C CYS A 196 10.13 19.24 18.88
N CYS A 197 9.24 18.32 18.47
CA CYS A 197 8.75 18.26 17.07
C CYS A 197 7.27 17.81 16.96
N GLY A 198 6.37 18.53 17.64
CA GLY A 198 4.93 18.30 17.68
C GLY A 198 4.15 18.66 16.40
N LEU A 199 4.56 18.14 15.24
CA LEU A 199 3.74 18.18 14.01
C LEU A 199 3.59 16.80 13.38
N GLY A 200 4.64 15.97 13.36
CA GLY A 200 4.56 14.61 12.80
C GLY A 200 3.61 13.71 13.59
N GLY A 201 3.79 13.63 14.91
CA GLY A 201 2.88 12.87 15.78
C GLY A 201 1.46 13.43 15.81
N ILE A 202 1.29 14.75 15.68
CA ILE A 202 -0.03 15.37 15.59
C ILE A 202 -0.70 15.06 14.24
N LEU A 203 0.02 15.04 13.13
CA LEU A 203 -0.55 14.72 11.82
C LEU A 203 -0.91 13.23 11.69
N VAL A 204 -0.11 12.33 12.26
CA VAL A 204 -0.45 10.90 12.37
C VAL A 204 -1.67 10.70 13.27
N LEU A 205 -1.70 11.36 14.45
CA LEU A 205 -2.88 11.32 15.34
C LEU A 205 -4.12 11.97 14.71
N VAL A 206 -3.98 13.07 13.97
CA VAL A 206 -5.09 13.75 13.29
C VAL A 206 -5.58 12.91 12.11
N GLY A 207 -4.69 12.28 11.34
CA GLY A 207 -5.06 11.33 10.29
C GLY A 207 -5.84 10.15 10.85
N ALA A 208 -5.39 9.58 11.97
CA ALA A 208 -6.06 8.48 12.67
C ALA A 208 -7.40 8.91 13.31
N LEU A 209 -7.48 10.12 13.91
CA LEU A 209 -8.67 10.58 14.65
C LEU A 209 -9.73 11.27 13.77
N THR A 210 -9.40 11.74 12.57
CA THR A 210 -10.35 12.40 11.66
C THR A 210 -10.97 11.48 10.61
N GLY A 211 -10.67 10.18 10.66
CA GLY A 211 -11.29 9.12 9.84
C GLY A 211 -12.79 8.86 10.09
N GLY A 212 -13.54 9.81 10.66
CA GLY A 212 -14.99 9.75 10.86
C GLY A 212 -15.73 10.80 10.04
N ALA A 213 -16.72 10.34 9.26
CA ALA A 213 -17.62 11.05 8.34
C ALA A 213 -17.53 12.60 8.26
N PRO A 214 -17.39 13.19 7.06
CA PRO A 214 -17.29 14.64 6.90
C PRO A 214 -18.57 15.32 7.39
N LYS A 215 -18.46 16.10 8.47
CA LYS A 215 -19.50 17.09 8.79
C LYS A 215 -19.31 18.29 7.87
N PRO A 216 -20.38 18.78 7.22
CA PRO A 216 -20.26 19.85 6.23
C PRO A 216 -19.71 21.12 6.88
N MET A 217 -18.59 21.62 6.35
CA MET A 217 -18.03 22.90 6.73
C MET A 217 -18.94 24.02 6.24
N VAL A 218 -19.46 24.83 7.17
CA VAL A 218 -20.16 26.08 6.88
C VAL A 218 -19.13 27.07 6.32
N GLY A 219 -19.29 27.43 5.04
CA GLY A 219 -18.37 28.29 4.31
C GLY A 219 -18.22 29.68 4.93
N TYR A 220 -16.96 30.13 5.06
CA TYR A 220 -16.62 31.53 5.27
C TYR A 220 -16.04 32.11 3.98
N MET A 221 -16.77 33.04 3.37
CA MET A 221 -16.31 33.90 2.27
C MET A 221 -15.37 35.00 2.82
N PRO A 222 -14.35 35.44 2.07
CA PRO A 222 -13.34 36.39 2.57
C PRO A 222 -13.78 37.87 2.51
N GLN A 223 -13.22 38.60 3.49
CA GLN A 223 -13.11 40.05 3.72
C GLN A 223 -13.52 41.03 2.61
N GLN A 224 -14.26 42.07 3.00
CA GLN A 224 -14.13 43.42 2.43
C GLN A 224 -13.84 44.45 3.53
N GLN A 225 -12.80 45.24 3.28
CA GLN A 225 -12.26 46.32 4.10
C GLN A 225 -13.23 47.49 4.20
N THR A 226 -13.34 48.12 5.38
CA THR A 226 -13.78 49.52 5.50
C THR A 226 -12.84 50.28 6.44
N MET A 227 -12.38 51.41 5.92
CA MET A 227 -11.39 52.33 6.48
C MET A 227 -11.82 52.99 7.80
N GLN A 228 -10.79 53.43 8.53
CA GLN A 228 -10.82 54.22 9.76
C GLN A 228 -11.56 55.57 9.61
N GLN A 229 -12.01 56.07 10.76
CA GLN A 229 -12.59 57.40 11.01
C GLN A 229 -11.67 58.56 10.61
#